data_AF-A0A661YQT2-F1
#
_entry.id   AF-A0A661YQT2-F1
#
_cell.length_a   1.000
_cell.length_b   1.000
_cell.length_c   1.000
_cell.angle_alpha   90.00
_cell.angle_beta   90.00
_cell.angle_gamma   90.00
#
_symmetry.space_group_name_H-M   'P 1'
#
loop_
_entity.id
_entity.type
_entity.pdbx_description
1 polymer ?
#
loop_
_entity_poly.entity_id
_entity_poly.type
_entity_poly.pdbx_seq_one_letter_code
_entity_poly.pdbx_strand_id
1 'polypeptide(L)'
;MDEKHLVDNGPSILLNIEIKGKKGEIRLSSVYGSYNYLTDVEMPEGEVAKFSCTHCNAHITSDSECLSCGANMVPFYLDMGGKVTICSRSGCKNHVVEFEDLAVALKKMYQEYGLAGKDDFKPDHKITQVEKPVDEKQEIIESGAFLNSYCPYCSKSLIEDNMLKLKIHNGGEGFLLLSPYLNVFTSKSTIFLEEDKTVKDVRCWHCDKSLILKEKKCKKCGSDVVKIEVSARTKLIDFYICTKKGCRWHGLSGDDLYDIRLEDSLEW
;
A
#
# COMPACT_ATOMS: atom_id res chain seq x y z
N MET A 1 -20.61 -0.58 -11.60
CA MET A 1 -20.51 -1.37 -10.34
C MET A 1 -21.91 -1.87 -9.96
N ASP A 2 -22.02 -3.06 -9.39
CA ASP A 2 -23.25 -3.63 -8.80
C ASP A 2 -23.09 -3.67 -7.27
N GLU A 3 -23.77 -2.74 -6.59
CA GLU A 3 -23.76 -2.60 -5.12
C GLU A 3 -24.56 -3.68 -4.40
N LYS A 4 -25.45 -4.39 -5.11
CA LYS A 4 -26.37 -5.36 -4.50
C LYS A 4 -25.77 -6.76 -4.42
N HIS A 5 -24.90 -7.09 -5.37
CA HIS A 5 -24.27 -8.41 -5.44
C HIS A 5 -22.78 -8.27 -5.22
N LEU A 6 -22.34 -8.70 -4.04
CA LEU A 6 -20.96 -8.57 -3.62
C LEU A 6 -20.10 -9.73 -4.13
N VAL A 7 -18.85 -9.43 -4.45
CA VAL A 7 -17.77 -10.42 -4.64
C VAL A 7 -16.61 -9.95 -3.74
N ASP A 8 -16.00 -10.87 -2.99
CA ASP A 8 -14.96 -10.55 -1.98
C ASP A 8 -15.40 -9.50 -0.93
N ASN A 9 -16.68 -9.54 -0.55
CA ASN A 9 -17.32 -8.59 0.39
C ASN A 9 -17.33 -7.12 -0.10
N GLY A 10 -17.08 -6.87 -1.39
CA GLY A 10 -17.17 -5.54 -2.00
C GLY A 10 -18.13 -5.51 -3.21
N PRO A 11 -18.55 -4.31 -3.67
CA PRO A 11 -19.36 -4.16 -4.88
C PRO A 11 -18.67 -4.80 -6.08
N SER A 12 -19.43 -5.50 -6.93
CA SER A 12 -18.87 -6.25 -8.06
C SER A 12 -18.90 -5.47 -9.37
N ILE A 13 -18.08 -5.88 -10.32
CA ILE A 13 -18.09 -5.34 -11.69
C ILE A 13 -19.03 -6.22 -12.53
N LEU A 14 -20.25 -5.74 -12.75
CA LEU A 14 -21.26 -6.41 -13.57
C LEU A 14 -21.06 -6.13 -15.07
N LEU A 15 -20.96 -7.20 -15.86
CA LEU A 15 -20.77 -7.17 -17.32
C LEU A 15 -21.66 -8.20 -18.01
N ASN A 16 -22.01 -7.94 -19.26
CA ASN A 16 -22.53 -8.97 -20.16
C ASN A 16 -21.36 -9.79 -20.69
N ILE A 17 -21.50 -11.11 -20.70
CA ILE A 17 -20.47 -12.04 -21.16
C ILE A 17 -21.02 -12.95 -22.27
N GLU A 18 -20.20 -13.24 -23.27
CA GLU A 18 -20.45 -14.28 -24.28
C GLU A 18 -19.25 -15.22 -24.36
N ILE A 19 -19.48 -16.52 -24.14
CA ILE A 19 -18.45 -17.56 -24.22
C ILE A 19 -19.04 -18.80 -24.91
N LYS A 20 -18.35 -19.34 -25.92
CA LYS A 20 -18.89 -20.41 -26.79
C LYS A 20 -20.29 -20.14 -27.35
N GLY A 21 -20.62 -18.88 -27.62
CA GLY A 21 -21.94 -18.48 -28.11
C GLY A 21 -23.06 -18.52 -27.04
N LYS A 22 -22.77 -18.90 -25.79
CA LYS A 22 -23.67 -18.72 -24.65
C LYS A 22 -23.52 -17.30 -24.12
N LYS A 23 -24.63 -16.59 -23.94
CA LYS A 23 -24.68 -15.25 -23.37
C LYS A 23 -25.21 -15.29 -21.95
N GLY A 24 -24.70 -14.42 -21.10
CA GLY A 24 -25.17 -14.24 -19.73
C GLY A 24 -24.54 -13.02 -19.06
N GLU A 25 -24.58 -13.02 -17.74
CA GLU A 25 -23.98 -12.00 -16.89
C GLU A 25 -22.79 -12.57 -16.11
N ILE A 26 -21.79 -11.72 -15.90
CA ILE A 26 -20.68 -12.00 -14.99
C ILE A 26 -20.49 -10.82 -14.04
N ARG A 27 -20.23 -11.14 -12.78
CA ARG A 27 -19.89 -10.23 -11.70
C ARG A 27 -18.48 -10.54 -11.27
N LEU A 28 -17.53 -9.70 -11.68
CA LEU A 28 -16.12 -9.84 -11.30
C LEU A 28 -15.86 -9.17 -9.96
N SER A 29 -14.85 -9.64 -9.23
CA SER A 29 -14.31 -8.91 -8.09
C SER A 29 -13.80 -7.53 -8.50
N SER A 30 -14.02 -6.53 -7.64
CA SER A 30 -13.41 -5.20 -7.77
C SER A 30 -12.05 -5.11 -7.10
N VAL A 31 -11.60 -6.16 -6.42
CA VAL A 31 -10.29 -6.22 -5.77
C VAL A 31 -9.25 -6.62 -6.79
N TYR A 32 -8.26 -5.75 -7.01
CA TYR A 32 -7.13 -6.05 -7.88
C TYR A 32 -6.38 -7.30 -7.42
N GLY A 33 -6.10 -8.22 -8.34
CA GLY A 33 -5.48 -9.51 -8.04
C GLY A 33 -6.43 -10.61 -7.56
N SER A 34 -7.72 -10.31 -7.37
CA SER A 34 -8.73 -11.34 -7.15
C SER A 34 -9.24 -11.91 -8.48
N TYR A 35 -9.41 -13.23 -8.51
CA TYR A 35 -9.96 -13.96 -9.65
C TYR A 35 -11.36 -14.53 -9.34
N ASN A 36 -11.95 -14.10 -8.23
CA ASN A 36 -13.28 -14.53 -7.84
C ASN A 36 -14.32 -13.83 -8.72
N TYR A 37 -15.34 -14.59 -9.12
CA TYR A 37 -16.46 -14.08 -9.90
C TYR A 37 -17.72 -14.91 -9.65
N LEU A 38 -18.86 -14.31 -9.96
CA LEU A 38 -20.16 -14.99 -10.05
C LEU A 38 -20.66 -14.88 -11.48
N THR A 39 -21.22 -15.94 -12.02
CA THR A 39 -21.78 -15.94 -13.38
C THR A 39 -22.89 -16.96 -13.51
N ASP A 40 -23.84 -16.69 -14.41
CA ASP A 40 -24.93 -17.58 -14.79
C ASP A 40 -24.58 -18.46 -16.01
N VAL A 41 -23.42 -18.26 -16.62
CA VAL A 41 -22.92 -19.07 -17.74
C VAL A 41 -21.72 -19.91 -17.33
N GLU A 42 -21.63 -21.08 -17.94
CA GLU A 42 -20.48 -21.94 -17.80
C GLU A 42 -19.22 -21.26 -18.37
N MET A 43 -18.11 -21.36 -17.65
CA MET A 43 -16.81 -20.78 -18.02
C MET A 43 -15.77 -21.89 -18.28
N PRO A 44 -15.83 -22.60 -19.43
CA PRO A 44 -14.88 -23.66 -19.70
C PRO A 44 -13.45 -23.14 -19.73
N GLU A 45 -12.51 -23.90 -19.19
CA GLU A 45 -11.10 -23.53 -19.13
C GLU A 45 -10.51 -23.35 -20.53
N GLY A 46 -9.67 -22.33 -20.71
CA GLY A 46 -8.97 -22.05 -21.96
C GLY A 46 -9.79 -21.31 -23.02
N GLU A 47 -11.09 -21.12 -22.81
CA GLU A 47 -11.96 -20.43 -23.77
C GLU A 47 -11.90 -18.91 -23.63
N VAL A 48 -12.05 -18.20 -24.75
CA VAL A 48 -12.01 -16.73 -24.80
C VAL A 48 -13.42 -16.18 -24.67
N ALA A 49 -13.65 -15.38 -23.64
CA ALA A 49 -14.92 -14.70 -23.41
C ALA A 49 -14.93 -13.30 -24.03
N LYS A 50 -16.09 -12.87 -24.51
CA LYS A 50 -16.33 -11.49 -24.93
C LYS A 50 -17.10 -10.76 -23.83
N PHE A 51 -16.64 -9.58 -23.48
CA PHE A 51 -17.26 -8.75 -22.45
C PHE A 51 -17.93 -7.54 -23.09
N SER A 52 -19.09 -7.15 -22.58
CA SER A 52 -19.82 -5.96 -23.04
C SER A 52 -20.42 -5.22 -21.85
N CYS A 53 -20.49 -3.90 -21.96
CA CYS A 53 -21.09 -3.06 -20.92
C CYS A 53 -22.60 -3.35 -20.79
N THR A 54 -23.11 -3.53 -19.56
CA THR A 54 -24.54 -3.79 -19.33
C THR A 54 -25.45 -2.58 -19.61
N HIS A 55 -24.88 -1.36 -19.65
CA HIS A 55 -25.64 -0.15 -19.88
C HIS A 55 -25.80 0.20 -21.36
N CYS A 56 -24.74 0.06 -22.16
CA CYS A 56 -24.75 0.45 -23.57
C CYS A 56 -24.57 -0.72 -24.54
N ASN A 57 -24.29 -1.94 -24.04
CA ASN A 57 -23.97 -3.13 -24.83
C ASN A 57 -22.75 -3.00 -25.76
N ALA A 58 -21.94 -1.95 -25.61
CA ALA A 58 -20.69 -1.82 -26.33
C ALA A 58 -19.72 -2.94 -25.90
N HIS A 59 -19.08 -3.57 -26.88
CA HIS A 59 -18.03 -4.55 -26.64
C HIS A 59 -16.81 -3.88 -26.02
N ILE A 60 -16.28 -4.51 -24.97
CA ILE A 60 -15.10 -4.05 -24.25
C ILE A 60 -13.94 -4.92 -24.74
N THR A 61 -13.15 -4.38 -25.67
CA THR A 61 -12.00 -5.07 -26.27
C THR A 61 -10.87 -4.08 -26.48
N SER A 62 -9.64 -4.57 -26.52
CA SER A 62 -8.45 -3.82 -26.91
C SER A 62 -7.69 -4.56 -28.00
N ASP A 63 -6.81 -3.86 -28.71
CA ASP A 63 -5.89 -4.45 -29.69
C ASP A 63 -4.67 -5.12 -29.03
N SER A 64 -4.62 -5.14 -27.69
CA SER A 64 -3.52 -5.75 -26.94
C SER A 64 -3.77 -7.22 -26.65
N GLU A 65 -2.74 -8.04 -26.86
CA GLU A 65 -2.75 -9.46 -26.58
C GLU A 65 -2.11 -9.78 -25.23
N CYS A 66 -2.64 -10.80 -24.57
CA CYS A 66 -2.13 -11.32 -23.32
C CYS A 66 -0.75 -11.96 -23.54
N LEU A 67 0.30 -11.41 -22.91
CA LEU A 67 1.65 -11.95 -22.99
C LEU A 67 1.79 -13.40 -22.51
N SER A 68 0.85 -13.89 -21.70
CA SER A 68 0.88 -15.26 -21.17
C SER A 68 0.17 -16.28 -22.05
N CYS A 69 -0.87 -15.90 -22.81
CA CYS A 69 -1.70 -16.88 -23.55
C CYS A 69 -2.21 -16.41 -24.92
N GLY A 70 -1.81 -15.23 -25.38
CA GLY A 70 -2.15 -14.65 -26.68
C GLY A 70 -3.62 -14.29 -26.88
N ALA A 71 -4.46 -14.34 -25.84
CA ALA A 71 -5.85 -13.91 -25.94
C ALA A 71 -5.98 -12.38 -25.86
N ASN A 72 -7.05 -11.83 -26.44
CA ASN A 72 -7.32 -10.39 -26.35
C ASN A 72 -7.49 -9.94 -24.90
N MET A 73 -7.04 -8.73 -24.61
CA MET A 73 -7.18 -8.13 -23.29
C MET A 73 -8.41 -7.20 -23.23
N VAL A 74 -9.03 -7.14 -22.06
CA VAL A 74 -10.30 -6.44 -21.79
C VAL A 74 -10.02 -5.26 -20.86
N PRO A 75 -10.08 -4.00 -21.35
CA PRO A 75 -9.77 -2.82 -20.56
C PRO A 75 -10.96 -2.29 -19.76
N PHE A 76 -10.71 -1.91 -18.51
CA PHE A 76 -11.61 -1.17 -17.65
C PHE A 76 -10.95 0.14 -17.25
N TYR A 77 -11.55 1.27 -17.64
CA TYR A 77 -11.02 2.58 -17.30
C TYR A 77 -11.43 2.95 -15.88
N LEU A 78 -10.47 3.47 -15.12
CA LEU A 78 -10.69 3.90 -13.74
C LEU A 78 -11.12 5.36 -13.72
N ASP A 79 -12.07 5.73 -12.87
CA ASP A 79 -12.51 7.13 -12.69
C ASP A 79 -11.37 8.04 -12.21
N MET A 80 -10.42 7.47 -11.48
CA MET A 80 -9.19 8.16 -11.06
C MET A 80 -8.17 8.36 -12.20
N GLY A 81 -8.40 7.81 -13.38
CA GLY A 81 -7.45 7.80 -14.48
C GLY A 81 -6.61 6.53 -14.49
N GLY A 82 -6.14 6.17 -15.69
CA GLY A 82 -5.59 4.85 -15.96
C GLY A 82 -6.65 3.80 -16.29
N LYS A 83 -6.19 2.57 -16.49
CA LYS A 83 -7.03 1.42 -16.82
C LYS A 83 -6.46 0.15 -16.21
N VAL A 84 -7.36 -0.76 -15.85
CA VAL A 84 -7.03 -2.14 -15.52
C VAL A 84 -7.41 -3.00 -16.71
N THR A 85 -6.49 -3.80 -17.20
CA THR A 85 -6.72 -4.66 -18.36
C THR A 85 -6.60 -6.12 -17.93
N ILE A 86 -7.64 -6.92 -18.15
CA ILE A 86 -7.66 -8.35 -17.79
C ILE A 86 -7.60 -9.24 -19.02
N CYS A 87 -7.07 -10.45 -18.88
CA CYS A 87 -7.12 -11.44 -19.95
C CYS A 87 -8.55 -11.98 -20.16
N SER A 88 -9.00 -12.06 -21.41
CA SER A 88 -10.32 -12.62 -21.76
C SER A 88 -10.43 -14.15 -21.67
N ARG A 89 -9.29 -14.85 -21.58
CA ARG A 89 -9.25 -16.31 -21.54
C ARG A 89 -9.56 -16.84 -20.14
N SER A 90 -10.58 -17.68 -20.05
CA SER A 90 -10.91 -18.44 -18.83
C SER A 90 -9.69 -19.27 -18.38
N GLY A 91 -9.36 -19.18 -17.09
CA GLY A 91 -8.19 -19.84 -16.49
C GLY A 91 -6.88 -19.04 -16.58
N CYS A 92 -6.81 -17.95 -17.37
CA CYS A 92 -5.64 -17.09 -17.39
C CYS A 92 -5.72 -16.02 -16.30
N LYS A 93 -4.67 -15.91 -15.49
CA LYS A 93 -4.56 -14.96 -14.38
C LYS A 93 -3.83 -13.66 -14.74
N ASN A 94 -3.44 -13.48 -16.00
CA ASN A 94 -2.71 -12.29 -16.40
C ASN A 94 -3.62 -11.06 -16.43
N HIS A 95 -3.17 -9.98 -15.80
CA HIS A 95 -3.86 -8.70 -15.71
C HIS A 95 -2.82 -7.60 -15.47
N VAL A 96 -3.11 -6.39 -15.93
CA VAL A 96 -2.18 -5.25 -15.93
C VAL A 96 -2.91 -3.99 -15.47
N VAL A 97 -2.25 -3.16 -14.66
CA VAL A 97 -2.69 -1.77 -14.43
C VAL A 97 -1.77 -0.84 -15.18
N GLU A 98 -2.37 0.10 -15.92
CA GLU A 98 -1.66 1.13 -16.65
C GLU A 98 -2.23 2.49 -16.24
N PHE A 99 -1.36 3.46 -15.97
CA PHE A 99 -1.76 4.84 -15.71
C PHE A 99 -1.29 5.71 -16.87
N GLU A 100 -2.16 6.57 -17.38
CA GLU A 100 -1.77 7.55 -18.41
C GLU A 100 -0.78 8.57 -17.83
N ASP A 101 -1.07 9.03 -16.61
CA ASP A 101 -0.18 9.88 -15.83
C ASP A 101 -0.14 9.35 -14.40
N LEU A 102 0.99 8.73 -14.05
CA LEU A 102 1.21 8.18 -12.73
C LEU A 102 1.13 9.27 -11.64
N ALA A 103 1.57 10.50 -11.94
CA ALA A 103 1.51 11.61 -10.98
C ALA A 103 0.06 12.04 -10.70
N VAL A 104 -0.82 12.01 -11.71
CA VAL A 104 -2.26 12.28 -11.53
C VAL A 104 -2.93 11.16 -10.73
N ALA A 105 -2.62 9.90 -11.04
CA ALA A 105 -3.17 8.76 -10.31
C ALA A 105 -2.74 8.78 -8.83
N LEU A 106 -1.45 9.03 -8.57
CA LEU A 106 -0.93 9.22 -7.22
C LEU A 106 -1.58 10.42 -6.54
N LYS A 107 -1.71 11.57 -7.22
CA LYS A 107 -2.39 12.75 -6.68
C LYS A 107 -3.83 12.45 -6.27
N LYS A 108 -4.61 11.76 -7.09
CA LYS A 108 -5.99 11.39 -6.75
C LYS A 108 -6.04 10.37 -5.61
N MET A 109 -5.15 9.38 -5.59
CA MET A 109 -5.01 8.48 -4.46
C MET A 109 -4.73 9.27 -3.16
N TYR A 110 -3.81 10.24 -3.21
CA TYR A 110 -3.51 11.13 -2.08
C TYR A 110 -4.68 12.05 -1.72
N GLN A 111 -5.52 12.44 -2.66
CA GLN A 111 -6.67 13.31 -2.43
C GLN A 111 -7.89 12.56 -1.88
N GLU A 112 -8.20 11.38 -2.41
CA GLU A 112 -9.37 10.57 -2.03
C GLU A 112 -9.13 9.76 -0.76
N TYR A 113 -7.94 9.18 -0.62
CA TYR A 113 -7.58 8.39 0.56
C TYR A 113 -6.79 9.18 1.59
N GLY A 114 -6.31 10.38 1.24
CA GLY A 114 -5.52 11.24 2.13
C GLY A 114 -4.17 10.63 2.52
N LEU A 115 -3.08 11.37 2.33
CA LEU A 115 -2.29 11.66 3.53
C LEU A 115 -3.06 12.82 4.17
N ALA A 116 -3.55 12.72 5.41
CA ALA A 116 -4.18 13.89 5.99
C ALA A 116 -3.17 15.04 5.95
N GLY A 117 -3.59 16.20 5.45
CA GLY A 117 -2.65 17.27 5.12
C GLY A 117 -3.26 18.20 4.09
N LYS A 118 -4.14 19.08 4.57
CA LYS A 118 -4.39 20.33 3.85
C LYS A 118 -3.05 21.06 3.75
N ASP A 119 -2.59 21.34 2.53
CA ASP A 119 -1.88 22.57 2.22
C ASP A 119 -2.02 22.87 0.72
N ASP A 120 -2.34 24.14 0.44
CA ASP A 120 -2.66 24.68 -0.88
C ASP A 120 -1.43 24.69 -1.80
N PHE A 121 -1.19 23.60 -2.53
CA PHE A 121 -0.14 23.58 -3.56
C PHE A 121 -0.64 24.26 -4.85
N LYS A 122 -0.13 25.47 -5.13
CA LYS A 122 -0.22 26.11 -6.45
C LYS A 122 1.05 25.78 -7.24
N PRO A 123 0.99 24.99 -8.32
CA PRO A 123 2.15 24.78 -9.16
C PRO A 123 2.39 26.02 -10.01
N ASP A 124 3.45 26.77 -9.69
CA ASP A 124 3.97 27.83 -10.54
C ASP A 124 5.24 27.34 -11.24
N HIS A 125 5.13 26.38 -12.16
CA HIS A 125 6.25 26.08 -13.06
C HIS A 125 5.79 25.65 -14.46
N LYS A 126 6.27 26.40 -15.46
CA LYS A 126 6.32 25.98 -16.86
C LYS A 126 7.27 24.78 -16.99
N ILE A 127 6.75 23.68 -17.51
CA ILE A 127 7.47 22.45 -17.81
C ILE A 127 8.69 22.79 -18.67
N THR A 128 9.89 22.62 -18.12
CA THR A 128 11.14 22.69 -18.88
C THR A 128 11.98 21.45 -18.59
N GLN A 129 12.07 20.63 -19.63
CA GLN A 129 13.07 19.60 -19.93
C GLN A 129 13.24 18.38 -19.00
N VAL A 130 12.92 17.23 -19.61
CA VAL A 130 13.35 15.85 -19.34
C VAL A 130 14.50 15.73 -18.33
N GLU A 131 14.18 15.27 -17.13
CA GLU A 131 15.18 14.89 -16.13
C GLU A 131 15.99 13.68 -16.64
N LYS A 132 17.30 13.75 -16.43
CA LYS A 132 18.26 12.70 -16.77
C LYS A 132 17.93 11.40 -16.00
N PRO A 133 18.25 10.22 -16.56
CA PRO A 133 18.03 8.96 -15.87
C PRO A 133 18.80 8.93 -14.55
N VAL A 134 18.10 8.72 -13.46
CA VAL A 134 18.66 8.56 -12.12
C VAL A 134 19.39 7.22 -12.05
N ASP A 135 20.66 7.25 -11.61
CA ASP A 135 21.52 6.08 -11.43
C ASP A 135 20.93 5.12 -10.37
N GLU A 136 20.74 3.84 -10.72
CA GLU A 136 19.98 2.83 -9.97
C GLU A 136 20.66 2.31 -8.68
N LYS A 137 21.76 2.91 -8.20
CA LYS A 137 22.68 2.22 -7.28
C LYS A 137 22.61 2.49 -5.79
N GLN A 138 21.68 3.29 -5.26
CA GLN A 138 21.35 3.34 -3.82
C GLN A 138 20.18 4.29 -3.57
N GLU A 139 19.17 3.83 -2.85
CA GLU A 139 18.04 4.69 -2.43
C GLU A 139 18.37 5.40 -1.12
N ILE A 140 18.07 6.69 -1.02
CA ILE A 140 18.20 7.47 0.22
C ILE A 140 16.80 7.92 0.63
N ILE A 141 16.36 7.53 1.83
CA ILE A 141 15.19 8.12 2.47
C ILE A 141 15.66 9.40 3.17
N GLU A 142 15.21 10.53 2.63
CA GLU A 142 15.56 11.86 3.10
C GLU A 142 14.93 12.17 4.46
N SER A 143 15.63 12.97 5.25
CA SER A 143 15.11 13.52 6.50
C SER A 143 13.83 14.30 6.24
N GLY A 144 12.80 14.05 7.05
CA GLY A 144 11.47 14.62 6.84
C GLY A 144 10.61 13.85 5.83
N ALA A 145 11.06 12.72 5.27
CA ALA A 145 10.18 11.83 4.51
C ALA A 145 9.09 11.21 5.40
N PHE A 146 7.86 11.13 4.89
CA PHE A 146 6.75 10.48 5.59
C PHE A 146 6.88 8.95 5.52
N LEU A 147 6.96 8.30 6.68
CA LEU A 147 7.09 6.84 6.78
C LEU A 147 5.70 6.21 6.95
N ASN A 148 5.12 5.74 5.85
CA ASN A 148 3.92 4.92 5.92
C ASN A 148 4.27 3.64 6.67
N SER A 149 3.68 3.47 7.85
CA SER A 149 4.08 2.47 8.82
C SER A 149 3.00 1.40 8.98
N TYR A 150 3.41 0.13 9.02
CA TYR A 150 2.54 -1.03 9.05
C TYR A 150 2.95 -2.02 10.15
N CYS A 151 1.97 -2.79 10.62
CA CYS A 151 2.19 -3.85 11.57
C CYS A 151 2.78 -5.10 10.88
N PRO A 152 3.93 -5.64 11.32
CA PRO A 152 4.56 -6.82 10.70
C PRO A 152 3.76 -8.12 10.87
N TYR A 153 2.70 -8.11 11.70
CA TYR A 153 1.91 -9.31 11.98
C TYR A 153 0.54 -9.33 11.31
N CYS A 154 -0.03 -8.17 11.01
CA CYS A 154 -1.37 -8.07 10.40
C CYS A 154 -1.42 -7.14 9.20
N SER A 155 -0.30 -6.52 8.84
CA SER A 155 -0.11 -5.63 7.68
C SER A 155 -1.03 -4.40 7.64
N LYS A 156 -1.81 -4.14 8.70
CA LYS A 156 -2.62 -2.93 8.82
C LYS A 156 -1.75 -1.71 9.10
N SER A 157 -2.15 -0.58 8.53
CA SER A 157 -1.54 0.72 8.79
C SER A 157 -1.56 1.04 10.29
N LEU A 158 -0.41 1.45 10.81
CA LEU A 158 -0.25 1.97 12.17
C LEU A 158 -0.42 3.50 12.21
N ILE A 159 -0.71 4.14 11.08
CA ILE A 159 -0.99 5.57 10.99
C ILE A 159 -2.47 5.83 11.29
N GLU A 160 -2.74 6.71 12.25
CA GLU A 160 -4.08 7.26 12.55
C GLU A 160 -3.92 8.77 12.79
N ASP A 161 -4.78 9.59 12.20
CA ASP A 161 -4.73 11.06 12.33
C ASP A 161 -3.33 11.67 12.08
N ASN A 162 -2.63 11.21 11.03
CA ASN A 162 -1.25 11.56 10.68
C ASN A 162 -0.18 11.25 11.73
N MET A 163 -0.49 10.42 12.71
CA MET A 163 0.45 10.03 13.75
C MET A 163 0.64 8.52 13.69
N LEU A 164 1.87 8.08 13.90
CA LEU A 164 2.15 6.68 14.17
C LEU A 164 1.57 6.34 15.54
N LYS A 165 0.46 5.59 15.55
CA LYS A 165 -0.27 5.20 16.75
C LYS A 165 0.13 3.80 17.18
N LEU A 166 0.64 3.70 18.40
CA LEU A 166 1.07 2.47 19.04
C LEU A 166 0.35 2.32 20.37
N LYS A 167 -0.08 1.10 20.69
CA LYS A 167 -0.63 0.78 22.01
C LYS A 167 0.53 0.48 22.95
N ILE A 168 0.48 0.95 24.18
CA ILE A 168 1.55 0.76 25.16
C ILE A 168 1.01 0.26 26.50
N HIS A 169 1.79 -0.60 27.16
CA HIS A 169 1.52 -1.06 28.52
C HIS A 169 2.71 -0.70 29.41
N ASN A 170 2.52 0.20 30.38
CA ASN A 170 3.58 0.66 31.27
C ASN A 170 3.06 1.08 32.65
N GLY A 171 2.60 0.12 33.45
CA GLY A 171 1.91 0.43 34.73
C GLY A 171 0.45 0.87 34.57
N GLY A 172 0.03 1.12 33.32
CA GLY A 172 -1.33 1.28 32.83
C GLY A 172 -1.34 1.07 31.32
N GLU A 173 -2.53 0.99 30.72
CA GLU A 173 -2.71 0.86 29.27
C GLU A 173 -2.99 2.23 28.64
N GLY A 174 -2.39 2.50 27.48
CA GLY A 174 -2.60 3.75 26.76
C GLY A 174 -2.07 3.71 25.33
N PHE A 175 -2.01 4.89 24.72
CA PHE A 175 -1.48 5.07 23.37
C PHE A 175 -0.24 5.97 23.38
N LEU A 176 0.66 5.67 22.47
CA LEU A 176 1.80 6.48 22.08
C LEU A 176 1.57 6.92 20.63
N LEU A 177 1.59 8.24 20.41
CA LEU A 177 1.47 8.87 19.11
C LEU A 177 2.82 9.47 18.78
N LEU A 178 3.48 8.97 17.74
CA LEU A 178 4.77 9.46 17.25
C LEU A 178 4.60 10.16 15.91
N SER A 179 5.47 11.11 15.61
CA SER A 179 5.60 11.61 14.24
C SER A 179 5.96 10.46 13.28
N PRO A 180 5.28 10.34 12.13
CA PRO A 180 5.65 9.40 11.08
C PRO A 180 6.78 9.93 10.18
N TYR A 181 7.24 11.17 10.35
CA TYR A 181 8.30 11.74 9.51
C TYR A 181 9.69 11.35 10.02
N LEU A 182 10.56 10.89 9.12
CA LEU A 182 11.94 10.53 9.43
C LEU A 182 12.67 11.71 10.09
N ASN A 183 13.42 11.45 11.16
CA ASN A 183 14.15 12.45 11.96
C ASN A 183 13.29 13.55 12.61
N VAL A 184 11.96 13.38 12.67
CA VAL A 184 11.06 14.22 13.45
C VAL A 184 10.64 13.46 14.70
N PHE A 185 11.08 13.93 15.87
CA PHE A 185 10.94 13.19 17.14
C PHE A 185 9.78 13.68 18.02
N THR A 186 8.76 14.32 17.43
CA THR A 186 7.59 14.76 18.20
C THR A 186 6.78 13.54 18.65
N SER A 187 6.29 13.57 19.89
CA SER A 187 5.51 12.49 20.47
C SER A 187 4.46 13.01 21.45
N LYS A 188 3.35 12.28 21.55
CA LYS A 188 2.28 12.46 22.55
C LYS A 188 1.96 11.09 23.16
N SER A 189 1.55 11.06 24.42
CA SER A 189 1.09 9.82 25.04
C SER A 189 -0.10 10.08 25.94
N THR A 190 -1.00 9.10 26.01
CA THR A 190 -2.16 9.15 26.91
C THR A 190 -1.84 8.70 28.33
N ILE A 191 -0.64 8.15 28.56
CA ILE A 191 -0.13 7.79 29.88
C ILE A 191 1.22 8.48 30.12
N PHE A 192 1.58 8.64 31.39
CA PHE A 192 2.86 9.23 31.76
C PHE A 192 4.00 8.26 31.41
N LEU A 193 5.01 8.78 30.72
CA LEU A 193 6.24 8.06 30.38
C LEU A 193 7.41 8.85 30.95
N GLU A 194 8.07 8.28 31.96
CA GLU A 194 9.27 8.85 32.57
C GLU A 194 10.40 8.99 31.53
N GLU A 195 11.07 10.14 31.53
CA GLU A 195 12.27 10.35 30.74
C GLU A 195 13.35 9.33 31.11
N ASP A 196 14.13 8.92 30.11
CA ASP A 196 15.18 7.92 30.22
C ASP A 196 14.74 6.52 30.69
N LYS A 197 13.44 6.22 30.73
CA LYS A 197 12.92 4.87 31.02
C LYS A 197 12.46 4.15 29.76
N THR A 198 12.58 2.83 29.77
CA THR A 198 12.08 1.95 28.71
C THR A 198 10.60 1.65 28.91
N VAL A 199 9.82 1.74 27.84
CA VAL A 199 8.43 1.25 27.85
C VAL A 199 8.44 -0.27 27.99
N LYS A 200 7.65 -0.81 28.92
CA LYS A 200 7.61 -2.26 29.20
C LYS A 200 7.09 -3.09 28.02
N ASP A 201 6.05 -2.61 27.35
CA ASP A 201 5.50 -3.27 26.17
C ASP A 201 4.89 -2.25 25.20
N VAL A 202 5.11 -2.49 23.91
CA VAL A 202 4.57 -1.70 22.79
C VAL A 202 3.91 -2.67 21.84
N ARG A 203 2.66 -2.41 21.48
CA ARG A 203 1.80 -3.31 20.73
C ARG A 203 1.13 -2.64 19.55
N CYS A 204 0.76 -3.45 18.57
CA CYS A 204 -0.15 -3.04 17.51
C CYS A 204 -1.55 -2.78 18.07
N TRP A 205 -2.13 -1.62 17.77
CA TRP A 205 -3.48 -1.26 18.24
C TRP A 205 -4.61 -2.02 17.50
N HIS A 206 -4.29 -2.70 16.39
CA HIS A 206 -5.26 -3.51 15.63
C HIS A 206 -5.31 -4.98 16.06
N CYS A 207 -4.16 -5.60 16.32
CA CYS A 207 -4.07 -7.05 16.59
C CYS A 207 -3.54 -7.38 17.99
N ASP A 208 -3.20 -6.36 18.79
CA ASP A 208 -2.68 -6.47 20.16
C ASP A 208 -1.43 -7.35 20.31
N LYS A 209 -0.73 -7.67 19.21
CA LYS A 209 0.58 -8.34 19.29
C LYS A 209 1.66 -7.34 19.70
N SER A 210 2.57 -7.79 20.56
CA SER A 210 3.76 -7.03 20.92
C SER A 210 4.65 -6.83 19.70
N LEU A 211 5.08 -5.59 19.50
CA LEU A 211 5.99 -5.17 18.44
C LEU A 211 7.44 -5.11 18.95
N ILE A 212 7.68 -5.38 20.24
CA ILE A 212 9.02 -5.40 20.81
C ILE A 212 9.76 -6.65 20.33
N LEU A 213 10.93 -6.44 19.74
CA LEU A 213 11.83 -7.50 19.32
C LEU A 213 12.92 -7.70 20.38
N LYS A 214 12.92 -8.85 21.06
CA LYS A 214 13.87 -9.16 22.15
C LYS A 214 15.29 -9.46 21.67
N GLU A 215 15.42 -9.89 20.42
CA GLU A 215 16.68 -10.35 19.82
C GLU A 215 17.54 -9.19 19.30
N LYS A 216 16.96 -8.00 19.10
CA LYS A 216 17.66 -6.80 18.63
C LYS A 216 17.63 -5.72 19.70
N LYS A 217 18.76 -5.04 19.89
CA LYS A 217 18.90 -3.93 20.85
C LYS A 217 19.23 -2.63 20.12
N CYS A 218 18.82 -1.53 20.74
CA CYS A 218 19.15 -0.18 20.29
C CYS A 218 20.67 0.02 20.38
N LYS A 219 21.31 0.37 19.26
CA LYS A 219 22.77 0.58 19.20
C LYS A 219 23.24 1.79 20.02
N LYS A 220 22.35 2.74 20.32
CA LYS A 220 22.68 3.95 21.08
C LYS A 220 22.61 3.78 22.60
N CYS A 221 21.60 3.07 23.12
CA CYS A 221 21.37 2.97 24.57
C CYS A 221 21.17 1.55 25.11
N GLY A 222 21.24 0.52 24.25
CA GLY A 222 21.13 -0.89 24.63
C GLY A 222 19.72 -1.37 25.00
N SER A 223 18.71 -0.50 24.94
CA SER A 223 17.32 -0.86 25.23
C SER A 223 16.70 -1.72 24.12
N ASP A 224 15.57 -2.35 24.42
CA ASP A 224 14.78 -3.06 23.40
C ASP A 224 14.34 -2.14 22.26
N VAL A 225 13.99 -2.76 21.14
CA VAL A 225 13.51 -2.05 19.94
C VAL A 225 12.12 -2.54 19.55
N VAL A 226 11.34 -1.62 19.01
CA VAL A 226 10.07 -1.89 18.33
C VAL A 226 10.38 -2.14 16.86
N LYS A 227 9.83 -3.23 16.30
CA LYS A 227 9.85 -3.51 14.86
C LYS A 227 8.50 -3.10 14.25
N ILE A 228 8.57 -2.27 13.22
CA ILE A 228 7.46 -1.95 12.32
C ILE A 228 7.92 -2.12 10.88
N GLU A 229 7.00 -2.20 9.94
CA GLU A 229 7.32 -2.15 8.51
C GLU A 229 7.08 -0.74 7.99
N VAL A 230 7.96 -0.21 7.16
CA VAL A 230 7.74 1.06 6.45
C VAL A 230 7.78 0.84 4.95
N SER A 231 6.96 1.58 4.19
CA SER A 231 7.07 1.54 2.73
C SER A 231 8.20 2.44 2.24
N ALA A 232 9.04 1.88 1.37
CA ALA A 232 10.07 2.60 0.62
C ALA A 232 9.98 2.14 -0.84
N ARG A 233 9.67 3.08 -1.75
CA ARG A 233 9.28 2.81 -3.16
C ARG A 233 8.25 1.68 -3.28
N THR A 234 8.66 0.51 -3.79
CA THR A 234 7.83 -0.65 -4.09
C THR A 234 8.01 -1.79 -3.09
N LYS A 235 8.78 -1.58 -2.02
CA LYS A 235 9.08 -2.59 -1.01
C LYS A 235 8.60 -2.15 0.38
N LEU A 236 8.27 -3.13 1.21
CA LEU A 236 8.14 -2.96 2.66
C LEU A 236 9.45 -3.37 3.29
N ILE A 237 9.98 -2.50 4.17
CA ILE A 237 11.24 -2.73 4.86
C ILE A 237 11.06 -2.70 6.36
N ASP A 238 11.92 -3.42 7.05
CA ASP A 238 11.92 -3.51 8.50
C ASP A 238 12.55 -2.25 9.12
N PHE A 239 11.75 -1.49 9.86
CA PHE A 239 12.17 -0.28 10.55
C PHE A 239 12.11 -0.47 12.07
N TYR A 240 13.16 -0.04 12.74
CA TYR A 240 13.38 -0.25 14.16
C TYR A 240 13.38 1.08 14.92
N ILE A 241 12.66 1.15 16.03
CA ILE A 241 12.58 2.33 16.91
C ILE A 241 12.95 1.93 18.34
N CYS A 242 13.73 2.74 19.04
CA CYS A 242 14.07 2.46 20.45
C CYS A 242 12.86 2.57 21.39
N THR A 243 12.74 1.67 22.37
CA THR A 243 11.68 1.71 23.41
C THR A 243 11.95 2.71 24.54
N LYS A 244 13.15 3.31 24.61
CA LYS A 244 13.56 4.24 25.67
C LYS A 244 13.07 5.66 25.37
N LYS A 245 12.28 6.24 26.28
CA LYS A 245 11.87 7.66 26.23
C LYS A 245 13.13 8.54 26.19
N GLY A 246 13.17 9.49 25.26
CA GLY A 246 14.32 10.38 25.03
C GLY A 246 15.38 9.83 24.06
N CYS A 247 15.33 8.55 23.70
CA CYS A 247 16.25 7.98 22.71
C CYS A 247 15.73 8.24 21.28
N ARG A 248 16.55 8.90 20.46
CA ARG A 248 16.26 9.24 19.05
C ARG A 248 16.76 8.19 18.05
N TRP A 249 17.21 7.04 18.53
CA TRP A 249 17.75 6.01 17.67
C TRP A 249 16.65 5.28 16.92
N HIS A 250 16.88 5.10 15.63
CA HIS A 250 16.10 4.27 14.72
C HIS A 250 17.08 3.59 13.75
N GLY A 251 16.65 2.54 13.04
CA GLY A 251 17.50 1.84 12.09
C GLY A 251 16.73 0.87 11.20
N LEU A 252 17.42 0.24 10.26
CA LEU A 252 16.87 -0.71 9.30
C LEU A 252 17.35 -2.15 9.57
N SER A 253 16.85 -3.14 8.81
CA SER A 253 17.39 -4.50 8.85
C SER A 253 18.71 -4.59 8.09
N GLY A 254 19.51 -5.61 8.40
CA GLY A 254 20.83 -5.81 7.76
C GLY A 254 20.74 -6.03 6.24
N ASP A 255 19.68 -6.69 5.78
CA ASP A 255 19.47 -6.99 4.37
C ASP A 255 18.96 -5.76 3.60
N ASP A 256 18.17 -4.89 4.25
CA ASP A 256 17.63 -3.66 3.64
C ASP A 256 18.68 -2.53 3.52
N LEU A 257 19.73 -2.56 4.35
CA LEU A 257 20.80 -1.56 4.36
C LEU A 257 21.68 -1.56 3.09
N TYR A 258 21.64 -2.64 2.29
CA TYR A 258 22.38 -2.73 1.03
C TYR A 258 21.72 -1.91 -0.10
N ASP A 259 20.38 -1.83 -0.07
CA ASP A 259 19.57 -1.17 -1.10
C ASP A 259 19.12 0.24 -0.67
N ILE A 260 18.90 0.46 0.64
CA ILE A 260 18.26 1.65 1.19
C ILE A 260 19.09 2.25 2.34
N ARG A 261 19.31 3.57 2.27
CA ARG A 261 20.04 4.37 3.26
C ARG A 261 19.10 5.41 3.87
N LEU A 262 19.30 5.72 5.15
CA LEU A 262 18.65 6.86 5.80
C LEU A 262 19.65 8.01 5.85
N GLU A 263 19.23 9.22 5.48
CA GLU A 263 20.12 10.39 5.33
C GLU A 263 20.93 10.73 6.61
N ASP A 264 20.32 10.59 7.80
CA ASP A 264 20.98 10.87 9.10
C ASP A 264 21.17 9.62 9.98
N SER A 265 21.28 8.42 9.39
CA SER A 265 21.53 7.22 10.19
C SER A 265 22.85 7.36 10.94
N LEU A 266 22.85 7.24 12.28
CA LEU A 266 24.06 7.09 13.10
C LEU A 266 24.79 5.74 12.86
N GLU A 267 24.49 5.04 11.77
CA GLU A 267 25.01 3.72 11.43
C GLU A 267 26.18 3.75 10.42
N TRP A 268 26.82 4.90 10.25
CA TRP A 268 28.11 5.02 9.54
C TRP A 268 29.28 5.19 10.51
#